data_AF-A0A6M0BHB9-F1
#
_entry.id   AF-A0A6M0BHB9-F1
#
_cell.length_a   1.000
_cell.length_b   1.000
_cell.length_c   1.000
_cell.angle_alpha   90.00
_cell.angle_beta   90.00
_cell.angle_gamma   90.00
#
_symmetry.space_group_name_H-M   'P 1'
#
loop_
_entity.id
_entity.type
_entity.pdbx_description
1 polymer ?
#
loop_
_entity_poly.entity_id
_entity_poly.type
_entity_poly.pdbx_seq_one_letter_code
_entity_poly.pdbx_strand_id
1 'polypeptide(L)' 'GNLEGQRLMVENLLAGRFGTVDLELSRTIEPLMQLPIKDRTQVLLNLSRQELLERFGESRSD' A
#
# COMPACT_ATOMS: atom_id res chain seq x y z
N GLY A 1 -7.38 16.80 3.50
CA GLY A 1 -6.48 16.43 2.39
C GLY A 1 -7.24 15.56 1.42
N ASN A 2 -7.14 15.81 0.11
CA ASN A 2 -7.87 15.04 -0.90
C ASN A 2 -7.44 13.55 -0.86
N LEU A 3 -8.39 12.63 -0.95
CA LEU A 3 -8.15 11.17 -0.96
C LEU A 3 -7.20 10.76 -2.10
N GLU A 4 -7.30 11.44 -3.22
CA GLU A 4 -6.46 11.22 -4.40
C GLU A 4 -4.99 11.58 -4.17
N GLY A 5 -4.73 12.68 -3.45
CA GLY A 5 -3.37 13.06 -3.07
C GLY A 5 -2.73 12.06 -2.08
N GLN A 6 -3.53 11.50 -1.17
CA GLN A 6 -3.07 10.44 -0.28
C GLN A 6 -2.77 9.15 -1.04
N ARG A 7 -3.61 8.78 -2.01
CA ARG A 7 -3.38 7.63 -2.87
C ARG A 7 -2.08 7.76 -3.67
N LEU A 8 -1.88 8.92 -4.31
CA LEU A 8 -0.63 9.23 -5.02
C LEU A 8 0.60 9.18 -4.10
N MET A 9 0.49 9.63 -2.85
CA MET A 9 1.58 9.53 -1.88
C MET A 9 1.93 8.06 -1.58
N VAL A 10 0.92 7.22 -1.36
CA VAL A 10 1.11 5.77 -1.11
C VAL A 10 1.76 5.11 -2.31
N GLU A 11 1.25 5.37 -3.52
CA GLU A 11 1.76 4.81 -4.76
C GLU A 11 3.23 5.19 -5.01
N ASN A 12 3.56 6.48 -4.87
CA ASN A 12 4.94 6.96 -5.02
C ASN A 12 5.88 6.35 -3.97
N LEU A 13 5.41 6.15 -2.74
CA LEU A 13 6.22 5.54 -1.68
C LEU A 13 6.47 4.06 -1.94
N LEU A 14 5.45 3.32 -2.40
CA LEU A 14 5.61 1.93 -2.82
C LEU A 14 6.59 1.82 -3.99
N ALA A 15 6.49 2.72 -4.97
CA ALA A 15 7.45 2.78 -6.07
C ALA A 15 8.88 3.08 -5.57
N GLY A 16 9.03 4.06 -4.68
CA GLY A 16 10.33 4.41 -4.09
C GLY A 16 10.97 3.27 -3.27
N ARG A 17 10.16 2.43 -2.61
CA ARG A 17 10.65 1.32 -1.76
C ARG A 17 10.88 0.03 -2.53
N PHE A 18 10.01 -0.30 -3.48
CA PHE A 18 9.96 -1.62 -4.12
C PHE A 18 10.19 -1.56 -5.64
N GLY A 19 10.41 -0.38 -6.21
CA GLY A 19 10.64 -0.18 -7.64
C GLY A 19 9.37 0.18 -8.39
N THR A 20 8.84 -0.72 -9.21
CA THR A 20 7.59 -0.46 -9.94
C THR A 20 6.39 -0.98 -9.14
N VAL A 21 5.28 -0.25 -9.14
CA VAL A 21 4.00 -0.73 -8.58
C VAL A 21 3.36 -1.66 -9.60
N ASP A 22 3.63 -2.95 -9.48
CA ASP A 22 2.99 -3.99 -10.29
C ASP A 22 1.53 -4.24 -9.86
N LEU A 23 0.85 -5.15 -10.57
CA LEU A 23 -0.54 -5.52 -10.30
C LEU A 23 -0.74 -6.00 -8.86
N GLU A 24 0.21 -6.74 -8.27
CA GLU A 24 0.08 -7.24 -6.90
C GLU A 24 0.16 -6.09 -5.89
N LEU A 25 1.15 -5.20 -6.04
CA LEU A 25 1.31 -4.03 -5.18
C LEU A 25 0.15 -3.04 -5.34
N SER A 26 -0.38 -2.87 -6.55
CA SER A 26 -1.52 -1.97 -6.80
C SER A 26 -2.77 -2.36 -6.00
N ARG A 27 -2.99 -3.67 -5.79
CA ARG A 27 -4.11 -4.21 -4.99
C ARG A 27 -3.98 -3.90 -3.51
N THR A 28 -2.77 -3.65 -3.01
CA THR A 28 -2.56 -3.28 -1.60
C THR A 28 -2.93 -1.83 -1.29
N ILE A 29 -2.97 -0.96 -2.31
CA ILE A 29 -3.17 0.49 -2.13
C ILE A 29 -4.51 0.78 -1.48
N GLU A 30 -5.59 0.15 -1.94
CA GLU A 30 -6.94 0.39 -1.40
C GLU A 30 -7.09 -0.08 0.05
N PRO A 31 -6.69 -1.32 0.44
CA PRO A 31 -6.61 -1.74 1.84
C PRO A 31 -5.76 -0.82 2.71
N LEU A 32 -4.60 -0.38 2.23
CA LEU A 32 -3.72 0.54 2.96
C LEU A 32 -4.39 1.89 3.20
N MET A 33 -5.18 2.38 2.23
CA MET A 33 -5.91 3.63 2.34
C MET A 33 -7.04 3.60 3.36
N GLN A 34 -7.56 2.42 3.72
CA GLN A 34 -8.56 2.25 4.78
C GLN A 34 -7.96 2.27 6.19
N LEU A 35 -6.64 2.12 6.33
CA LEU A 35 -5.98 2.19 7.62
C LEU A 35 -5.92 3.63 8.16
N PRO A 36 -5.92 3.80 9.49
CA PRO A 36 -5.55 5.07 10.11
C PRO A 36 -4.17 5.53 9.62
N ILE A 37 -3.99 6.84 9.44
CA ILE A 37 -2.77 7.43 8.88
C ILE A 37 -1.49 6.95 9.59
N LYS A 38 -1.55 6.82 10.93
CA LYS A 38 -0.44 6.35 11.76
C LYS A 38 -0.05 4.91 11.40
N ASP A 39 -1.03 4.02 11.34
CA ASP A 39 -0.83 2.60 11.07
C ASP A 39 -0.37 2.38 9.63
N ARG A 40 -0.98 3.11 8.69
CA ARG A 40 -0.57 3.13 7.28
C ARG A 40 0.91 3.51 7.13
N THR A 41 1.35 4.55 7.83
CA THR A 41 2.76 5.00 7.79
C THR A 41 3.70 3.94 8.34
N GLN A 42 3.34 3.30 9.46
CA GLN A 42 4.15 2.21 10.02
C GLN A 42 4.26 1.03 9.07
N VAL A 43 3.14 0.59 8.47
CA VAL A 43 3.12 -0.48 7.49
C VAL A 43 4.00 -0.14 6.28
N LEU A 44 3.83 1.05 5.72
CA LEU A 44 4.54 1.51 4.53
C LEU A 44 6.03 1.76 4.74
N LEU A 45 6.52 1.88 5.98
CA LEU A 45 7.94 2.07 6.26
C LEU A 45 8.62 0.81 6.79
N ASN A 46 7.88 -0.06 7.48
CA ASN A 46 8.47 -1.20 8.19
C ASN A 46 8.30 -2.53 7.47
N LEU A 47 7.25 -2.74 6.69
CA LEU A 47 7.05 -4.02 6.02
C LEU A 47 7.90 -4.15 4.76
N SER A 48 8.37 -5.35 4.49
CA SER A 48 8.91 -5.77 3.19
C SER A 48 7.81 -5.89 2.13
N ARG A 49 8.18 -6.01 0.85
CA ARG A 49 7.22 -6.25 -0.24
C ARG A 49 6.38 -7.49 0.02
N GLN A 50 7.03 -8.60 0.41
CA GLN A 50 6.35 -9.87 0.61
C GLN A 50 5.35 -9.80 1.77
N GLU A 51 5.74 -9.24 2.92
CA GLU A 51 4.82 -9.06 4.06
C GLU A 51 3.66 -8.11 3.74
N LEU A 52 3.91 -7.09 2.90
CA LEU A 52 2.86 -6.19 2.44
C LEU A 52 1.83 -6.94 1.57
N LEU A 53 2.29 -7.80 0.67
CA LEU A 53 1.42 -8.61 -0.18
C LEU A 53 0.70 -9.71 0.59
N GLU A 54 1.35 -10.36 1.55
CA GLU A 54 0.71 -11.37 2.41
C GLU A 54 -0.42 -10.75 3.25
N ARG A 55 -0.27 -9.49 3.69
CA ARG A 55 -1.27 -8.81 4.52
C ARG A 55 -2.36 -8.09 3.75
N PHE A 56 -2.04 -7.55 2.57
CA PHE A 56 -2.92 -6.63 1.83
C PHE A 56 -3.12 -7.02 0.36
N GLY A 57 -2.39 -7.99 -0.16
CA GLY A 57 -2.44 -8.43 -1.56
C GLY A 57 -3.60 -9.39 -1.86
N GLU A 58 -4.14 -10.05 -0.84
CA GLU A 58 -5.38 -10.82 -0.96
C GLU A 58 -6.60 -9.91 -0.82
N SER A 59 -6.99 -9.28 -1.92
CA SER A 59 -8.42 -9.00 -2.12
C SER A 59 -9.08 -10.36 -2.31
N ARG A 60 -9.50 -10.98 -1.20
CA ARG A 60 -10.29 -12.21 -1.15
C ARG A 60 -11.41 -12.11 -2.19
N SER A 61 -11.15 -12.70 -3.35
CA SER A 61 -12.14 -12.88 -4.40
C SER A 61 -12.63 -14.31 -4.15
N ASP A 62 -13.58 -14.42 -3.22
CA ASP A 62 -14.53 -15.54 -3.21
C ASP A 62 -15.69 -15.16 -4.14
#